data_AF-A0A329Z8A2-F1
#
_entry.id   AF-A0A329Z8A2-F1
#
_cell.length_a   1.000
_cell.length_b   1.000
_cell.length_c   1.000
_cell.angle_alpha   90.00
_cell.angle_beta   90.00
_cell.angle_gamma   90.00
#
_symmetry.space_group_name_H-M   'P 1'
#
loop_
_entity.id
_entity.type
_entity.pdbx_description
1 polymer ?
#
loop_
_entity_poly.entity_id
_entity_poly.type
_entity_poly.pdbx_seq_one_letter_code
_entity_poly.pdbx_strand_id
1 'polypeptide(L)'
;MKLSLIASRAIFGLGVLGSVSAFGADYTLNNANDFQTYFEESSEGSGKWVLKEQYKNDNLTFNFDSLSLTDPQDQGGLGLNIKDITYNGTKFIIGDGMGEDDSYFGESDVEFQSGNHSYTINADVEIKTDGNLLAQSPSYINGNVTINGSEQGGGSLEVFKIWGANGSLSIDGTLNSNYGYFTIADSNRKGGLLHVSGDVSLINSTFRVITQSLSSLAFSDYELIRSDSKITLGGNNKVNLQYLVTLKDLLGTQNIDGIADYEIDREVSENLYKASLDLSKDEKRLSTDITTTEDARNLAKILAEEVKTRDDMLIELNNQKANTIDEAEKARIDEAITLITAQKTAIESAIPTDQNGQISGKDFINVVGTSIAQSDKALAGELVDKLNGVKNTEMHAALLLDVNKNIGDAVTSLKSSGNLNEAQGIFDSLINSNINASVGIGAITNKDF
;
A
#
# COMPACT_ATOMS: atom_id res chain seq x y z
N MET A 1 37.81 -39.61 -53.63
CA MET A 1 38.29 -38.36 -52.98
C MET A 1 37.24 -37.30 -53.26
N LYS A 2 36.31 -37.03 -52.32
CA LYS A 2 36.44 -36.17 -51.13
C LYS A 2 36.77 -34.71 -51.46
N LEU A 3 35.97 -33.86 -50.79
CA LEU A 3 36.02 -32.41 -50.61
C LEU A 3 35.37 -31.59 -51.74
N SER A 4 34.48 -30.63 -51.46
CA SER A 4 33.85 -30.15 -50.21
C SER A 4 32.87 -29.06 -50.65
N LEU A 5 31.62 -29.04 -50.23
CA LEU A 5 31.20 -28.45 -48.94
C LEU A 5 31.72 -27.01 -48.69
N ILE A 6 31.93 -26.18 -49.72
CA ILE A 6 32.25 -24.73 -49.57
C ILE A 6 31.55 -23.86 -50.64
N ALA A 7 30.37 -24.25 -51.12
CA ALA A 7 29.56 -23.38 -52.00
C ALA A 7 28.28 -22.84 -51.34
N SER A 8 27.95 -23.31 -50.13
CA SER A 8 26.74 -22.90 -49.38
C SER A 8 27.03 -21.95 -48.21
N ARG A 9 28.27 -21.46 -48.05
CA ARG A 9 28.67 -20.57 -46.94
C ARG A 9 29.11 -19.16 -47.37
N ALA A 10 28.93 -18.80 -48.64
CA ALA A 10 29.31 -17.47 -49.16
C ALA A 10 28.13 -16.58 -49.59
N ILE A 11 26.88 -17.04 -49.47
CA ILE A 11 25.65 -16.25 -49.74
C ILE A 11 24.75 -16.18 -48.49
N PHE A 12 25.38 -16.20 -47.30
CA PHE A 12 24.75 -15.79 -46.04
C PHE A 12 25.50 -14.63 -45.38
N GLY A 13 26.44 -14.00 -46.10
CA GLY A 13 27.36 -12.99 -45.57
C GLY A 13 27.11 -11.55 -46.02
N LEU A 14 26.04 -11.24 -46.76
CA LEU A 14 25.83 -9.90 -47.35
C LEU A 14 24.36 -9.41 -47.30
N GLY A 15 23.57 -9.90 -46.33
CA GLY A 15 22.17 -9.50 -46.14
C GLY A 15 21.84 -8.89 -44.77
N VAL A 16 22.84 -8.57 -43.94
CA VAL A 16 22.63 -7.91 -42.62
C VAL A 16 23.43 -6.61 -42.59
N LEU A 17 23.12 -5.72 -43.51
CA LEU A 17 23.46 -4.30 -43.45
C LEU A 17 22.33 -3.54 -44.14
N GLY A 18 21.35 -3.11 -43.35
CA GLY A 18 20.27 -2.23 -43.84
C GLY A 18 18.85 -2.74 -43.64
N SER A 19 18.49 -3.23 -42.46
CA SER A 19 17.19 -2.81 -41.91
C SER A 19 17.48 -1.59 -41.05
N VAL A 20 17.38 -0.44 -41.71
CA VAL A 20 17.12 0.86 -41.11
C VAL A 20 16.24 0.62 -39.88
N SER A 21 16.61 1.19 -38.75
CA SER A 21 15.72 1.44 -37.64
C SER A 21 14.36 1.86 -38.20
N ALA A 22 13.43 0.92 -38.29
CA ALA A 22 12.04 1.25 -38.48
C ALA A 22 11.72 2.03 -37.21
N PHE A 23 11.50 3.33 -37.36
CA PHE A 23 10.80 4.07 -36.34
C PHE A 23 9.52 3.27 -36.11
N GLY A 24 9.44 2.57 -34.98
CA GLY A 24 8.22 1.89 -34.56
C GLY A 24 7.11 2.92 -34.63
N ALA A 25 5.97 2.56 -35.20
CA ALA A 25 4.85 3.47 -35.18
C ALA A 25 4.42 3.65 -33.71
N ASP A 26 4.10 4.88 -33.32
CA ASP A 26 3.52 5.14 -32.00
C ASP A 26 2.02 4.84 -32.10
N TYR A 27 1.52 3.93 -31.28
CA TYR A 27 0.09 3.67 -31.16
C TYR A 27 -0.41 4.03 -29.77
N THR A 28 -1.49 4.79 -29.74
CA THR A 28 -2.12 5.25 -28.50
C THR A 28 -3.42 4.51 -28.27
N LEU A 29 -3.52 3.84 -27.13
CA LEU A 29 -4.77 3.30 -26.58
C LEU A 29 -5.47 4.44 -25.83
N ASN A 30 -6.51 5.00 -26.45
CA ASN A 30 -7.31 6.10 -25.87
C ASN A 30 -8.60 5.62 -25.17
N ASN A 31 -8.99 4.37 -25.43
CA ASN A 31 -10.13 3.72 -24.81
C ASN A 31 -9.85 2.21 -24.77
N ALA A 32 -10.50 1.48 -23.87
CA ALA A 32 -10.21 0.06 -23.74
C ALA A 32 -10.95 -0.84 -24.77
N ASN A 33 -11.88 -0.30 -25.57
CA ASN A 33 -12.40 -1.04 -26.73
C ASN A 33 -11.31 -1.27 -27.79
N ASP A 34 -10.28 -0.43 -27.81
CA ASP A 34 -9.14 -0.57 -28.68
C ASP A 34 -8.16 -1.66 -28.19
N PHE A 35 -8.30 -2.18 -26.97
CA PHE A 35 -7.37 -3.17 -26.40
C PHE A 35 -7.27 -4.44 -27.23
N GLN A 36 -8.42 -5.04 -27.61
CA GLN A 36 -8.45 -6.25 -28.44
C GLN A 36 -7.99 -6.01 -29.89
N THR A 37 -7.80 -4.75 -30.30
CA THR A 37 -7.16 -4.44 -31.57
C THR A 37 -5.68 -4.84 -31.53
N TYR A 38 -4.99 -4.56 -30.43
CA TYR A 38 -3.55 -4.75 -30.29
C TYR A 38 -3.15 -6.03 -29.54
N PHE A 39 -4.01 -6.51 -28.64
CA PHE A 39 -3.76 -7.68 -27.82
C PHE A 39 -4.67 -8.85 -28.20
N GLU A 40 -4.18 -10.06 -28.01
CA GLU A 40 -4.93 -11.30 -28.15
C GLU A 40 -4.75 -12.18 -26.92
N GLU A 41 -5.76 -12.98 -26.58
CA GLU A 41 -5.63 -13.95 -25.49
C GLU A 41 -4.61 -15.02 -25.91
N SER A 42 -3.67 -15.31 -25.01
CA SER A 42 -2.65 -16.33 -25.22
C SER A 42 -3.30 -17.68 -25.52
N SER A 43 -2.73 -18.41 -26.47
CA SER A 43 -3.11 -19.80 -26.79
C SER A 43 -3.00 -20.77 -25.61
N GLU A 44 -2.33 -20.35 -24.53
CA GLU A 44 -2.17 -21.13 -23.30
C GLU A 44 -3.42 -21.15 -22.41
N GLY A 45 -4.43 -20.31 -22.70
CA GLY A 45 -5.74 -20.33 -22.04
C GLY A 45 -5.67 -20.06 -20.55
N SER A 46 -5.79 -18.80 -20.14
CA SER A 46 -5.77 -18.41 -18.73
C SER A 46 -6.21 -16.96 -18.44
N GLY A 47 -6.81 -16.25 -19.41
CA GLY A 47 -6.99 -14.79 -19.29
C GLY A 47 -5.68 -14.00 -19.38
N LYS A 48 -4.62 -14.61 -19.92
CA LYS A 48 -3.34 -13.96 -20.25
C LYS A 48 -3.44 -13.30 -21.62
N TRP A 49 -3.02 -12.04 -21.71
CA TRP A 49 -3.07 -11.28 -22.96
C TRP A 49 -1.67 -10.94 -23.46
N VAL A 50 -1.46 -11.14 -24.76
CA VAL A 50 -0.18 -10.89 -25.43
C VAL A 50 -0.37 -9.90 -26.56
N LEU A 51 0.63 -9.04 -26.78
CA LEU A 51 0.63 -8.14 -27.93
C LEU A 51 0.69 -8.98 -29.21
N LYS A 52 -0.23 -8.73 -30.15
CA LYS A 52 -0.26 -9.42 -31.44
C LYS A 52 1.07 -9.21 -32.17
N GLU A 53 1.53 -10.26 -32.85
CA GLU A 53 2.84 -10.31 -33.51
C GLU A 53 3.14 -9.08 -34.39
N GLN A 54 2.12 -8.57 -35.09
CA GLN A 54 2.23 -7.44 -36.00
C GLN A 54 2.57 -6.10 -35.34
N TYR A 55 2.48 -5.98 -34.01
CA TYR A 55 2.77 -4.75 -33.25
C TYR A 55 4.05 -4.85 -32.39
N LYS A 56 4.79 -5.97 -32.44
CA LYS A 56 5.94 -6.23 -31.53
C LYS A 56 7.16 -5.33 -31.69
N ASN A 57 7.21 -4.49 -32.72
CA ASN A 57 8.31 -3.55 -32.97
C ASN A 57 7.88 -2.08 -32.82
N ASP A 58 6.66 -1.85 -32.34
CA ASP A 58 6.07 -0.53 -32.21
C ASP A 58 6.19 -0.01 -30.77
N ASN A 59 5.99 1.30 -30.60
CA ASN A 59 5.85 1.90 -29.29
C ASN A 59 4.37 1.91 -28.90
N LEU A 60 4.08 1.58 -27.65
CA LEU A 60 2.72 1.58 -27.13
C LEU A 60 2.57 2.65 -26.05
N THR A 61 1.59 3.53 -26.22
CA THR A 61 1.17 4.52 -25.23
C THR A 61 -0.23 4.17 -24.74
N PHE A 62 -0.40 4.04 -23.43
CA PHE A 62 -1.70 4.05 -22.79
C PHE A 62 -2.01 5.47 -22.33
N ASN A 63 -3.05 6.08 -22.91
CA ASN A 63 -3.51 7.42 -22.56
C ASN A 63 -5.02 7.35 -22.27
N PHE A 64 -5.40 7.29 -21.01
CA PHE A 64 -6.82 7.25 -20.65
C PHE A 64 -7.27 8.67 -20.29
N ASP A 65 -7.91 9.38 -21.22
CA ASP A 65 -8.56 10.65 -20.88
C ASP A 65 -9.74 10.36 -19.92
N SER A 66 -9.66 10.90 -18.70
CA SER A 66 -10.57 10.66 -17.56
C SER A 66 -12.04 11.06 -17.74
N LEU A 67 -12.48 11.47 -18.94
CA LEU A 67 -13.81 12.05 -19.13
C LEU A 67 -14.98 11.05 -19.20
N SER A 68 -14.74 9.73 -19.20
CA SER A 68 -15.79 8.71 -18.97
C SER A 68 -15.18 7.31 -18.77
N LEU A 69 -14.71 7.03 -17.56
CA LEU A 69 -14.62 5.64 -17.05
C LEU A 69 -15.68 5.36 -15.97
N THR A 70 -16.49 6.36 -15.61
CA THR A 70 -17.71 6.16 -14.83
C THR A 70 -18.83 5.65 -15.74
N ASP A 71 -19.01 4.34 -15.65
CA ASP A 71 -20.22 3.56 -15.96
C ASP A 71 -20.43 3.12 -17.43
N PRO A 72 -19.99 1.90 -17.81
CA PRO A 72 -20.77 1.07 -18.70
C PRO A 72 -21.73 0.23 -17.84
N GLN A 73 -22.91 0.76 -17.53
CA GLN A 73 -24.03 -0.10 -17.12
C GLN A 73 -24.21 -1.12 -18.25
N ASP A 74 -23.85 -2.36 -17.94
CA ASP A 74 -24.20 -3.62 -18.59
C ASP A 74 -23.08 -4.47 -19.19
N GLN A 75 -21.83 -4.01 -19.39
CA GLN A 75 -20.71 -4.91 -19.75
C GLN A 75 -19.35 -4.36 -19.30
N GLY A 76 -18.81 -4.90 -18.20
CA GLY A 76 -17.39 -4.84 -17.83
C GLY A 76 -16.77 -3.45 -17.82
N GLY A 77 -16.79 -2.79 -16.66
CA GLY A 77 -16.00 -1.58 -16.40
C GLY A 77 -14.56 -1.78 -16.87
N LEU A 78 -14.10 -0.89 -17.74
CA LEU A 78 -12.83 -1.03 -18.45
C LEU A 78 -11.67 -0.52 -17.58
N GLY A 79 -11.49 -1.13 -16.42
CA GLY A 79 -10.14 -1.44 -15.95
C GLY A 79 -9.66 -2.61 -16.80
N LEU A 80 -8.49 -2.51 -17.42
CA LEU A 80 -7.87 -3.69 -18.00
C LEU A 80 -7.51 -4.65 -16.85
N ASN A 81 -8.45 -5.49 -16.46
CA ASN A 81 -8.28 -6.61 -15.53
C ASN A 81 -7.48 -7.72 -16.24
N ILE A 82 -6.25 -7.37 -16.62
CA ILE A 82 -5.34 -8.27 -17.30
C ILE A 82 -4.53 -8.96 -16.22
N LYS A 83 -4.96 -10.17 -15.92
CA LYS A 83 -4.32 -11.05 -14.93
C LYS A 83 -2.85 -11.35 -15.25
N ASP A 84 -2.41 -11.13 -16.49
CA ASP A 84 -1.02 -11.29 -16.93
C ASP A 84 -0.81 -10.62 -18.32
N ILE A 85 -0.11 -9.48 -18.37
CA ILE A 85 0.30 -8.83 -19.63
C ILE A 85 1.70 -9.30 -20.00
N THR A 86 1.90 -9.81 -21.21
CA THR A 86 3.25 -9.87 -21.80
C THR A 86 3.37 -8.88 -22.96
N TYR A 87 4.13 -7.80 -22.74
CA TYR A 87 4.44 -6.81 -23.76
C TYR A 87 5.86 -7.05 -24.31
N ASN A 88 5.99 -7.07 -25.63
CA ASN A 88 7.29 -7.13 -26.31
C ASN A 88 7.31 -5.97 -27.31
N GLY A 89 8.15 -4.97 -27.05
CA GLY A 89 8.21 -3.76 -27.86
C GLY A 89 9.48 -2.97 -27.58
N THR A 90 9.61 -1.80 -28.19
CA THR A 90 10.77 -0.92 -27.95
C THR A 90 10.55 -0.01 -26.75
N LYS A 91 9.35 0.57 -26.64
CA LYS A 91 8.97 1.48 -25.57
C LYS A 91 7.53 1.22 -25.12
N PHE A 92 7.28 1.37 -23.83
CA PHE A 92 5.97 1.29 -23.19
C PHE A 92 5.75 2.56 -22.36
N ILE A 93 4.73 3.35 -22.70
CA ILE A 93 4.42 4.61 -22.02
C ILE A 93 3.06 4.48 -21.34
N ILE A 94 2.98 4.88 -20.08
CA ILE A 94 1.72 4.95 -19.32
C ILE A 94 1.54 6.36 -18.79
N GLY A 95 0.32 6.86 -18.97
CA GLY A 95 0.00 8.25 -18.72
C GLY A 95 0.44 9.13 -19.89
N ASP A 96 -0.40 10.10 -20.23
CA ASP A 96 -0.16 11.21 -21.18
C ASP A 96 -1.39 12.17 -21.22
N GLY A 97 -2.34 12.02 -20.29
CA GLY A 97 -3.61 12.73 -20.23
C GLY A 97 -3.60 13.84 -19.17
N MET A 98 -4.60 14.73 -19.22
CA MET A 98 -4.77 15.80 -18.21
C MET A 98 -5.71 15.40 -17.05
N GLY A 99 -5.86 14.10 -16.80
CA GLY A 99 -6.73 13.56 -15.74
C GLY A 99 -6.16 13.76 -14.33
N GLU A 100 -7.05 13.89 -13.33
CA GLU A 100 -6.69 13.65 -11.93
C GLU A 100 -6.42 12.15 -11.78
N ASP A 101 -5.30 11.79 -11.12
CA ASP A 101 -4.84 10.43 -10.80
C ASP A 101 -5.61 9.33 -11.56
N ASP A 102 -5.02 8.72 -12.60
CA ASP A 102 -5.52 7.47 -13.22
C ASP A 102 -5.32 6.27 -12.26
N SER A 103 -5.58 6.53 -10.98
CA SER A 103 -5.72 5.61 -9.89
C SER A 103 -6.98 4.80 -10.12
N TYR A 104 -6.86 3.51 -9.86
CA TYR A 104 -7.92 2.52 -10.01
C TYR A 104 -8.29 2.20 -11.46
N PHE A 105 -7.63 1.16 -11.98
CA PHE A 105 -8.35 0.15 -12.77
C PHE A 105 -9.65 -0.15 -12.02
N GLY A 106 -10.79 0.29 -12.56
CA GLY A 106 -12.08 0.37 -11.87
C GLY A 106 -12.66 -0.97 -11.41
N GLU A 107 -11.99 -1.60 -10.46
CA GLU A 107 -12.37 -2.80 -9.76
C GLU A 107 -13.06 -2.39 -8.46
N SER A 108 -14.15 -3.08 -8.14
CA SER A 108 -14.62 -3.10 -6.75
C SER A 108 -13.52 -3.67 -5.83
N ASP A 109 -13.50 -3.32 -4.55
CA ASP A 109 -12.52 -3.87 -3.58
C ASP A 109 -12.45 -5.40 -3.60
N VAL A 110 -13.58 -6.07 -3.91
CA VAL A 110 -13.67 -7.53 -4.07
C VAL A 110 -12.93 -8.04 -5.32
N GLU A 111 -12.98 -7.30 -6.42
CA GLU A 111 -12.24 -7.59 -7.64
C GLU A 111 -10.76 -7.27 -7.50
N PHE A 112 -10.39 -6.22 -6.77
CA PHE A 112 -8.99 -5.91 -6.45
C PHE A 112 -8.37 -7.00 -5.57
N GLN A 113 -9.08 -7.46 -4.54
CA GLN A 113 -8.61 -8.53 -3.64
C GLN A 113 -8.55 -9.91 -4.32
N SER A 114 -9.29 -10.10 -5.41
CA SER A 114 -9.24 -11.33 -6.23
C SER A 114 -8.43 -11.16 -7.53
N GLY A 115 -7.97 -9.94 -7.80
CA GLY A 115 -7.08 -9.56 -8.88
C GLY A 115 -5.72 -10.20 -8.68
N ASN A 116 -5.15 -10.72 -9.76
CA ASN A 116 -3.80 -11.25 -9.76
C ASN A 116 -2.95 -10.45 -10.73
N HIS A 117 -2.97 -9.12 -10.59
CA HIS A 117 -2.32 -8.21 -11.53
C HIS A 117 -0.82 -8.49 -11.59
N SER A 118 -0.38 -8.98 -12.75
CA SER A 118 1.00 -9.30 -13.06
C SER A 118 1.34 -8.87 -14.48
N TYR A 119 2.61 -8.55 -14.72
CA TYR A 119 3.07 -8.17 -16.04
C TYR A 119 4.51 -8.61 -16.29
N THR A 120 4.82 -8.86 -17.56
CA THR A 120 6.17 -8.99 -18.10
C THR A 120 6.31 -8.02 -19.27
N ILE A 121 7.04 -6.93 -19.06
CA ILE A 121 7.24 -5.87 -20.06
C ILE A 121 8.67 -5.98 -20.59
N ASN A 122 8.85 -6.42 -21.82
CA ASN A 122 10.14 -6.46 -22.52
C ASN A 122 10.29 -5.20 -23.39
N ALA A 123 10.48 -4.05 -22.73
CA ALA A 123 10.65 -2.73 -23.35
C ALA A 123 11.18 -1.72 -22.32
N ASP A 124 11.72 -0.59 -22.79
CA ASP A 124 11.92 0.57 -21.92
C ASP A 124 10.55 1.15 -21.51
N VAL A 125 10.36 1.45 -20.23
CA VAL A 125 9.12 1.97 -19.64
C VAL A 125 9.26 3.44 -19.27
N GLU A 126 8.29 4.24 -19.67
CA GLU A 126 8.13 5.61 -19.18
C GLU A 126 6.78 5.77 -18.49
N ILE A 127 6.80 6.24 -17.24
CA ILE A 127 5.60 6.51 -16.44
C ILE A 127 5.48 8.04 -16.28
N LYS A 128 4.39 8.60 -16.84
CA LYS A 128 4.06 10.02 -16.73
C LYS A 128 3.32 10.32 -15.43
N THR A 129 3.04 11.60 -15.18
CA THR A 129 2.50 12.11 -13.90
C THR A 129 1.21 11.43 -13.44
N ASP A 130 0.37 11.04 -14.38
CA ASP A 130 -0.94 10.38 -14.22
C ASP A 130 -0.83 8.84 -14.26
N GLY A 131 0.30 8.30 -14.74
CA GLY A 131 0.47 6.87 -14.96
C GLY A 131 0.83 6.08 -13.70
N ASN A 132 0.27 4.88 -13.56
CA ASN A 132 0.50 3.98 -12.44
C ASN A 132 0.76 2.55 -12.94
N LEU A 133 1.76 1.85 -12.38
CA LEU A 133 1.97 0.41 -12.59
C LEU A 133 1.86 -0.35 -11.28
N LEU A 134 0.91 -1.29 -11.22
CA LEU A 134 0.57 -2.03 -10.02
C LEU A 134 0.90 -3.53 -10.15
N ALA A 135 1.62 -4.07 -9.16
CA ALA A 135 2.01 -5.47 -9.07
C ALA A 135 1.40 -6.13 -7.81
N GLN A 136 0.39 -6.98 -8.01
CA GLN A 136 -0.20 -7.85 -6.97
C GLN A 136 0.35 -9.30 -7.03
N SER A 137 1.01 -9.63 -8.13
CA SER A 137 1.78 -10.86 -8.29
C SER A 137 3.21 -10.52 -8.74
N PRO A 138 4.12 -11.51 -8.84
CA PRO A 138 5.44 -11.29 -9.40
C PRO A 138 5.36 -10.69 -10.81
N SER A 139 5.94 -9.50 -10.97
CA SER A 139 5.99 -8.73 -12.19
C SER A 139 7.42 -8.38 -12.59
N TYR A 140 7.65 -8.24 -13.89
CA TYR A 140 8.97 -8.10 -14.49
C TYR A 140 8.97 -6.99 -15.54
N ILE A 141 10.00 -6.15 -15.51
CA ILE A 141 10.31 -5.19 -16.59
C ILE A 141 11.72 -5.50 -17.06
N ASN A 142 11.88 -5.91 -18.32
CA ASN A 142 13.16 -6.17 -18.96
C ASN A 142 13.49 -4.98 -19.87
N GLY A 143 13.92 -3.89 -19.25
CA GLY A 143 14.19 -2.59 -19.86
C GLY A 143 14.37 -1.51 -18.81
N ASN A 144 14.74 -0.30 -19.23
CA ASN A 144 14.92 0.83 -18.33
C ASN A 144 13.57 1.44 -17.95
N VAL A 145 13.42 1.86 -16.70
CA VAL A 145 12.24 2.55 -16.21
C VAL A 145 12.56 4.01 -15.94
N THR A 146 11.74 4.92 -16.46
CA THR A 146 11.83 6.36 -16.18
C THR A 146 10.51 6.88 -15.66
N ILE A 147 10.53 7.58 -14.53
CA ILE A 147 9.39 8.31 -13.96
C ILE A 147 9.74 9.79 -13.95
N ASN A 148 8.95 10.60 -14.64
CA ASN A 148 9.14 12.05 -14.71
C ASN A 148 7.88 12.76 -14.23
N GLY A 149 7.99 13.43 -13.09
CA GLY A 149 6.96 14.29 -12.53
C GLY A 149 7.44 15.71 -12.26
N SER A 150 6.67 16.39 -11.43
CA SER A 150 6.92 17.75 -10.95
C SER A 150 6.56 17.85 -9.46
N GLU A 151 6.72 19.03 -8.86
CA GLU A 151 6.25 19.30 -7.50
C GLU A 151 4.74 19.05 -7.31
N GLN A 152 3.96 19.05 -8.39
CA GLN A 152 2.52 18.77 -8.38
C GLN A 152 2.19 17.27 -8.38
N GLY A 153 3.20 16.40 -8.56
CA GLY A 153 3.03 14.95 -8.64
C GLY A 153 3.86 14.32 -9.76
N GLY A 154 4.00 13.01 -9.72
CA GLY A 154 4.63 12.18 -10.74
C GLY A 154 3.93 10.82 -10.81
N GLY A 155 4.31 9.99 -11.78
CA GLY A 155 3.74 8.65 -11.89
C GLY A 155 4.14 7.73 -10.75
N SER A 156 3.49 6.57 -10.67
CA SER A 156 3.70 5.61 -9.59
C SER A 156 4.12 4.21 -10.03
N LEU A 157 4.95 3.59 -9.18
CA LEU A 157 5.16 2.14 -9.14
C LEU A 157 4.59 1.61 -7.84
N GLU A 158 3.70 0.62 -7.93
CA GLU A 158 2.99 0.09 -6.79
C GLU A 158 3.16 -1.41 -6.66
N VAL A 159 3.46 -1.89 -5.45
CA VAL A 159 3.68 -3.30 -5.16
C VAL A 159 2.88 -3.70 -3.92
N PHE A 160 1.99 -4.68 -4.08
CA PHE A 160 1.06 -5.12 -3.05
C PHE A 160 1.32 -6.58 -2.64
N LYS A 161 1.72 -6.77 -1.40
CA LYS A 161 1.85 -8.05 -0.69
C LYS A 161 0.97 -8.06 0.56
N ILE A 162 -0.30 -7.80 0.33
CA ILE A 162 -1.35 -7.64 1.33
C ILE A 162 -2.65 -8.22 0.75
N TRP A 163 -3.66 -8.49 1.58
CA TRP A 163 -4.96 -9.02 1.12
C TRP A 163 -4.90 -10.30 0.29
N GLY A 164 -3.90 -11.15 0.50
CA GLY A 164 -3.69 -12.37 -0.29
C GLY A 164 -2.86 -12.17 -1.57
N ALA A 165 -2.58 -10.93 -1.96
CA ALA A 165 -1.63 -10.60 -3.01
C ALA A 165 -0.19 -10.98 -2.59
N ASN A 166 0.62 -11.33 -3.57
CA ASN A 166 2.03 -11.68 -3.39
C ASN A 166 2.90 -10.93 -4.40
N GLY A 167 2.67 -9.62 -4.49
CA GLY A 167 3.36 -8.71 -5.40
C GLY A 167 4.85 -8.62 -5.13
N SER A 168 5.61 -8.58 -6.22
CA SER A 168 7.01 -8.21 -6.25
C SER A 168 7.33 -7.68 -7.65
N LEU A 169 8.16 -6.66 -7.76
CA LEU A 169 8.59 -6.09 -9.03
C LEU A 169 10.10 -6.25 -9.20
N SER A 170 10.52 -6.85 -10.32
CA SER A 170 11.93 -6.91 -10.73
C SER A 170 12.12 -6.12 -12.03
N ILE A 171 13.08 -5.20 -12.03
CA ILE A 171 13.48 -4.40 -13.20
C ILE A 171 14.87 -4.87 -13.64
N ASP A 172 14.94 -5.59 -14.77
CA ASP A 172 16.20 -5.90 -15.43
C ASP A 172 16.62 -4.72 -16.34
N GLY A 173 17.15 -3.68 -15.71
CA GLY A 173 17.48 -2.40 -16.32
C GLY A 173 17.80 -1.35 -15.27
N THR A 174 17.81 -0.07 -15.67
CA THR A 174 17.97 1.06 -14.73
C THR A 174 16.61 1.63 -14.29
N LEU A 175 16.56 2.29 -13.13
CA LEU A 175 15.39 3.03 -12.66
C LEU A 175 15.77 4.50 -12.42
N ASN A 176 15.19 5.42 -13.18
CA ASN A 176 15.38 6.86 -13.00
C ASN A 176 14.05 7.51 -12.62
N SER A 177 13.95 8.02 -11.39
CA SER A 177 12.76 8.70 -10.89
C SER A 177 13.07 10.14 -10.50
N ASN A 178 12.26 11.06 -10.99
CA ASN A 178 12.21 12.44 -10.54
C ASN A 178 10.75 12.77 -10.19
N TYR A 179 10.46 13.00 -8.92
CA TYR A 179 9.10 13.16 -8.36
C TYR A 179 8.19 11.91 -8.49
N GLY A 180 8.73 10.72 -8.66
CA GLY A 180 7.91 9.50 -8.69
C GLY A 180 7.40 9.04 -7.32
N TYR A 181 6.26 8.35 -7.33
CA TYR A 181 5.68 7.70 -6.16
C TYR A 181 5.95 6.20 -6.17
N PHE A 182 6.25 5.66 -5.00
CA PHE A 182 6.50 4.23 -4.80
C PHE A 182 5.57 3.74 -3.70
N THR A 183 4.50 3.04 -4.08
CA THR A 183 3.57 2.42 -3.12
C THR A 183 4.05 1.01 -2.80
N ILE A 184 4.29 0.71 -1.52
CA ILE A 184 4.71 -0.62 -1.05
C ILE A 184 3.77 -1.04 0.09
N ALA A 185 2.84 -1.94 -0.21
CA ALA A 185 1.97 -2.54 0.80
C ALA A 185 2.51 -3.92 1.19
N ASP A 186 2.96 -4.11 2.43
CA ASP A 186 3.56 -5.38 2.89
C ASP A 186 2.99 -5.82 4.23
N SER A 187 2.15 -6.86 4.20
CA SER A 187 1.59 -7.50 5.40
C SER A 187 2.65 -8.17 6.28
N ASN A 188 3.76 -8.64 5.69
CA ASN A 188 4.79 -9.43 6.37
C ASN A 188 6.00 -8.61 6.81
N ARG A 189 6.07 -7.33 6.41
CA ARG A 189 7.06 -6.35 6.87
C ARG A 189 8.50 -6.80 6.58
N LYS A 190 8.69 -7.58 5.52
CA LYS A 190 10.01 -8.11 5.12
C LYS A 190 10.70 -7.18 4.12
N GLY A 191 9.96 -6.27 3.50
CA GLY A 191 10.48 -5.36 2.48
C GLY A 191 11.02 -6.13 1.27
N GLY A 192 11.84 -5.44 0.46
CA GLY A 192 12.53 -6.04 -0.68
C GLY A 192 11.59 -6.45 -1.81
N LEU A 193 10.45 -5.75 -1.93
CA LEU A 193 9.45 -6.03 -2.96
C LEU A 193 9.79 -5.38 -4.31
N LEU A 194 10.78 -4.48 -4.36
CA LEU A 194 11.30 -3.84 -5.56
C LEU A 194 12.80 -4.11 -5.74
N HIS A 195 13.16 -4.81 -6.80
CA HIS A 195 14.54 -5.12 -7.18
C HIS A 195 14.88 -4.54 -8.56
N VAL A 196 16.10 -4.03 -8.70
CA VAL A 196 16.62 -3.42 -9.93
C VAL A 196 18.01 -3.98 -10.24
N SER A 197 18.25 -4.54 -11.43
CA SER A 197 19.57 -5.09 -11.77
C SER A 197 20.61 -4.00 -12.07
N GLY A 198 20.17 -2.84 -12.57
CA GLY A 198 21.00 -1.70 -12.91
C GLY A 198 21.01 -0.58 -11.87
N ASP A 199 21.50 0.59 -12.29
CA ASP A 199 21.55 1.79 -11.47
C ASP A 199 20.15 2.33 -11.15
N VAL A 200 20.00 2.87 -9.95
CA VAL A 200 18.80 3.54 -9.46
C VAL A 200 19.12 4.99 -9.13
N SER A 201 18.37 5.94 -9.69
CA SER A 201 18.45 7.36 -9.36
C SER A 201 17.09 7.84 -8.87
N LEU A 202 17.02 8.35 -7.64
CA LEU A 202 15.79 8.83 -7.00
C LEU A 202 15.96 10.30 -6.61
N ILE A 203 15.17 11.16 -7.24
CA ILE A 203 15.16 12.60 -7.01
C ILE A 203 13.76 13.02 -6.58
N ASN A 204 13.64 13.70 -5.43
CA ASN A 204 12.36 14.20 -4.90
C ASN A 204 11.22 13.16 -4.88
N SER A 205 11.55 11.87 -4.72
CA SER A 205 10.59 10.77 -4.79
C SER A 205 9.94 10.50 -3.44
N THR A 206 8.71 9.98 -3.46
CA THR A 206 7.96 9.66 -2.24
C THR A 206 7.70 8.16 -2.16
N PHE A 207 8.04 7.56 -1.03
CA PHE A 207 7.71 6.18 -0.70
C PHE A 207 6.48 6.14 0.20
N ARG A 208 5.39 5.54 -0.26
CA ARG A 208 4.18 5.26 0.53
C ARG A 208 4.26 3.82 1.02
N VAL A 209 4.51 3.63 2.31
CA VAL A 209 4.53 2.30 2.93
C VAL A 209 3.19 2.05 3.59
N ILE A 210 2.45 1.04 3.12
CA ILE A 210 1.11 0.70 3.63
C ILE A 210 1.20 -0.55 4.50
N THR A 211 0.63 -0.49 5.70
CA THR A 211 0.54 -1.61 6.64
C THR A 211 -0.91 -1.85 7.11
N GLN A 212 -1.23 -3.09 7.45
CA GLN A 212 -2.51 -3.47 8.03
C GLN A 212 -2.65 -3.15 9.53
N SER A 213 -1.62 -2.61 10.18
CA SER A 213 -1.69 -2.33 11.62
C SER A 213 -0.63 -1.34 12.11
N LEU A 214 -1.06 -0.35 12.91
CA LEU A 214 -0.18 0.61 13.58
C LEU A 214 0.66 0.00 14.72
N SER A 215 0.37 -1.24 15.13
CA SER A 215 1.21 -1.97 16.09
C SER A 215 2.65 -2.24 15.59
N SER A 216 2.90 -1.90 14.33
CA SER A 216 4.07 -2.30 13.59
C SER A 216 4.93 -1.19 13.08
N LEU A 217 4.55 0.06 13.33
CA LEU A 217 5.17 1.22 12.71
C LEU A 217 6.67 1.30 13.00
N ALA A 218 7.15 0.69 14.08
CA ALA A 218 8.58 0.60 14.35
C ALA A 218 9.24 -0.52 13.52
N PHE A 219 9.48 -0.25 12.23
CA PHE A 219 10.37 -1.08 11.42
C PHE A 219 11.78 -0.51 11.48
N SER A 220 12.73 -1.34 11.92
CA SER A 220 14.13 -1.04 11.64
C SER A 220 14.54 -1.77 10.37
N ASP A 221 15.20 -1.03 9.49
CA ASP A 221 15.83 -1.52 8.28
C ASP A 221 14.87 -2.17 7.26
N TYR A 222 13.67 -1.57 7.11
CA TYR A 222 12.69 -2.02 6.11
C TYR A 222 13.20 -1.71 4.70
N GLU A 223 13.57 -2.73 3.94
CA GLU A 223 14.11 -2.58 2.59
C GLU A 223 13.04 -2.08 1.61
N LEU A 224 13.21 -0.85 1.10
CA LEU A 224 12.32 -0.26 0.11
C LEU A 224 12.71 -0.72 -1.31
N ILE A 225 14.00 -0.59 -1.63
CA ILE A 225 14.55 -0.92 -2.95
C ILE A 225 15.91 -1.59 -2.78
N ARG A 226 16.14 -2.63 -3.59
CA ARG A 226 17.46 -3.22 -3.80
C ARG A 226 17.93 -3.04 -5.24
N SER A 227 19.19 -2.67 -5.42
CA SER A 227 19.89 -2.59 -6.70
C SER A 227 21.10 -3.54 -6.72
N ASP A 228 21.37 -4.21 -7.83
CA ASP A 228 22.61 -4.99 -8.00
C ASP A 228 23.82 -4.09 -8.34
N SER A 229 23.58 -2.83 -8.75
CA SER A 229 24.59 -1.84 -9.12
C SER A 229 24.75 -0.76 -8.04
N LYS A 230 24.10 0.40 -8.21
CA LYS A 230 24.19 1.55 -7.29
C LYS A 230 22.87 2.31 -7.21
N ILE A 231 22.52 2.80 -6.02
CA ILE A 231 21.44 3.74 -5.75
C ILE A 231 22.03 5.13 -5.50
N THR A 232 21.48 6.14 -6.17
CA THR A 232 21.82 7.55 -5.99
C THR A 232 20.58 8.32 -5.54
N LEU A 233 20.70 9.05 -4.44
CA LEU A 233 19.64 9.91 -3.91
C LEU A 233 19.97 11.38 -4.19
N GLY A 234 18.99 12.14 -4.66
CA GLY A 234 19.07 13.60 -4.80
C GLY A 234 17.78 14.29 -4.35
N GLY A 235 17.86 15.58 -4.05
CA GLY A 235 16.68 16.36 -3.63
C GLY A 235 16.06 15.89 -2.30
N ASN A 236 14.74 16.04 -2.18
CA ASN A 236 13.98 15.76 -0.97
C ASN A 236 13.15 14.47 -1.10
N ASN A 237 13.83 13.31 -1.08
CA ASN A 237 13.13 12.03 -1.02
C ASN A 237 12.52 11.83 0.38
N LYS A 238 11.29 11.30 0.46
CA LYS A 238 10.56 11.12 1.72
C LYS A 238 9.83 9.79 1.80
N VAL A 239 9.44 9.42 3.01
CA VAL A 239 8.68 8.21 3.33
C VAL A 239 7.42 8.63 4.08
N ASN A 240 6.27 8.29 3.53
CA ASN A 240 4.97 8.44 4.15
C ASN A 240 4.49 7.07 4.59
N LEU A 241 4.01 6.99 5.81
CA LEU A 241 3.46 5.77 6.39
C LEU A 241 1.96 5.85 6.37
N GLN A 242 1.32 4.82 5.85
CA GLN A 242 -0.13 4.72 5.81
C GLN A 242 -0.59 3.39 6.38
N TYR A 243 -1.84 3.38 6.81
CA TYR A 243 -2.45 2.19 7.35
C TYR A 243 -3.89 2.06 6.91
N LEU A 244 -4.26 0.82 6.66
CA LEU A 244 -5.61 0.46 6.31
C LEU A 244 -6.50 0.48 7.55
N VAL A 245 -7.66 1.12 7.44
CA VAL A 245 -8.71 1.10 8.45
C VAL A 245 -10.00 0.65 7.81
N THR A 246 -10.61 -0.40 8.36
CA THR A 246 -11.93 -0.86 7.91
C THR A 246 -13.04 -0.22 8.76
N LEU A 247 -14.22 -0.02 8.16
CA LEU A 247 -15.41 0.41 8.90
C LEU A 247 -15.69 -0.54 10.06
N LYS A 248 -15.53 -1.84 9.84
CA LYS A 248 -15.77 -2.88 10.85
C LYS A 248 -14.88 -2.70 12.08
N ASP A 249 -13.61 -2.36 11.88
CA ASP A 249 -12.68 -2.10 12.99
C ASP A 249 -13.09 -0.88 13.82
N LEU A 250 -13.64 0.16 13.15
CA LEU A 250 -14.15 1.36 13.81
C LEU A 250 -15.45 1.08 14.58
N LEU A 251 -16.41 0.40 13.95
CA LEU A 251 -17.69 0.03 14.58
C LEU A 251 -17.48 -0.92 15.77
N GLY A 252 -16.51 -1.83 15.68
CA GLY A 252 -16.17 -2.81 16.70
C GLY A 252 -17.38 -3.63 17.13
N THR A 253 -17.81 -3.46 18.39
CA THR A 253 -18.98 -4.20 18.92
C THR A 253 -20.34 -3.71 18.42
N GLN A 254 -20.40 -2.56 17.74
CA GLN A 254 -21.64 -1.95 17.21
C GLN A 254 -21.95 -2.41 15.77
N ASN A 255 -21.41 -3.55 15.34
CA ASN A 255 -21.47 -4.06 13.96
C ASN A 255 -22.86 -3.99 13.33
N ILE A 256 -22.92 -3.62 12.04
CA ILE A 256 -24.14 -3.53 11.24
C ILE A 256 -24.24 -4.77 10.36
N ASP A 257 -25.34 -5.52 10.46
CA ASP A 257 -25.49 -6.77 9.73
C ASP A 257 -25.65 -6.54 8.22
N GLY A 258 -24.85 -7.25 7.43
CA GLY A 258 -24.89 -7.23 5.98
C GLY A 258 -24.39 -5.96 5.30
N ILE A 259 -23.80 -5.00 6.03
CA ILE A 259 -23.15 -3.85 5.42
C ILE A 259 -21.94 -4.30 4.60
N ALA A 260 -21.67 -3.60 3.50
CA ALA A 260 -20.43 -3.81 2.74
C ALA A 260 -19.19 -3.51 3.60
N ASP A 261 -18.09 -4.16 3.26
CA ASP A 261 -16.79 -3.83 3.83
C ASP A 261 -16.30 -2.54 3.16
N TYR A 262 -16.17 -1.47 3.95
CA TYR A 262 -15.59 -0.20 3.52
C TYR A 262 -14.24 -0.01 4.19
N GLU A 263 -13.28 0.55 3.45
CA GLU A 263 -11.93 0.80 3.94
C GLU A 263 -11.40 2.17 3.53
N ILE A 264 -10.49 2.70 4.34
CA ILE A 264 -9.71 3.89 4.02
C ILE A 264 -8.23 3.58 4.18
N ASP A 265 -7.40 4.08 3.27
CA ASP A 265 -5.95 4.11 3.49
C ASP A 265 -5.56 5.47 4.04
N ARG A 266 -5.17 5.48 5.32
CA ARG A 266 -4.95 6.71 6.06
C ARG A 266 -3.48 6.97 6.24
N GLU A 267 -3.03 8.15 5.83
CA GLU A 267 -1.71 8.63 6.19
C GLU A 267 -1.60 8.87 7.70
N VAL A 268 -0.63 8.20 8.32
CA VAL A 268 -0.29 8.46 9.71
C VAL A 268 0.25 9.88 9.79
N SER A 269 -0.13 10.62 10.83
CA SER A 269 0.45 11.94 11.09
C SER A 269 1.95 11.84 11.39
N GLU A 270 2.77 12.65 10.71
CA GLU A 270 4.22 12.82 10.99
C GLU A 270 4.51 13.27 12.43
N ASN A 271 3.49 13.73 13.17
CA ASN A 271 3.66 14.00 14.59
C ASN A 271 3.77 12.71 15.40
N LEU A 272 3.28 11.56 14.93
CA LEU A 272 3.27 10.28 15.66
C LEU A 272 4.46 9.37 15.32
N TYR A 273 5.06 9.55 14.15
CA TYR A 273 6.24 8.79 13.73
C TYR A 273 7.29 9.67 13.06
N LYS A 274 8.50 9.15 12.98
CA LYS A 274 9.59 9.66 12.14
C LYS A 274 10.05 8.53 11.25
N ALA A 275 10.06 8.79 9.95
CA ALA A 275 10.70 7.93 8.99
C ALA A 275 12.00 8.59 8.51
N SER A 276 13.03 7.77 8.31
CA SER A 276 14.28 8.20 7.70
C SER A 276 14.66 7.22 6.61
N LEU A 277 15.27 7.72 5.54
CA LEU A 277 15.86 6.91 4.49
C LEU A 277 17.31 6.62 4.85
N ASP A 278 17.69 5.35 4.82
CA ASP A 278 19.07 4.91 4.99
C ASP A 278 19.58 4.24 3.71
N LEU A 279 20.68 4.78 3.18
CA LEU A 279 21.39 4.18 2.06
C LEU A 279 22.55 3.37 2.63
N SER A 280 22.48 2.06 2.39
CA SER A 280 23.56 1.12 2.74
C SER A 280 24.94 1.58 2.25
N LYS A 281 25.98 1.13 2.96
CA LYS A 281 27.39 1.51 2.68
C LYS A 281 27.89 1.10 1.29
N ASP A 282 27.35 0.02 0.73
CA ASP A 282 27.66 -0.44 -0.63
C ASP A 282 26.77 0.24 -1.68
N GLU A 283 25.88 1.15 -1.25
CA GLU A 283 24.94 1.91 -2.07
C GLU A 283 23.93 1.02 -2.83
N LYS A 284 23.75 -0.24 -2.43
CA LYS A 284 22.91 -1.22 -3.16
C LYS A 284 21.52 -1.42 -2.57
N ARG A 285 21.32 -0.94 -1.35
CA ARG A 285 20.07 -1.09 -0.62
C ARG A 285 19.64 0.25 -0.05
N LEU A 286 18.41 0.64 -0.35
CA LEU A 286 17.70 1.73 0.29
C LEU A 286 16.68 1.14 1.25
N SER A 287 16.83 1.45 2.53
CA SER A 287 15.86 1.06 3.57
C SER A 287 15.27 2.29 4.24
N THR A 288 14.22 2.06 5.02
CA THR A 288 13.71 3.06 5.96
C THR A 288 13.70 2.52 7.37
N ASP A 289 14.15 3.37 8.29
CA ASP A 289 13.89 3.22 9.71
C ASP A 289 12.70 4.09 10.08
N ILE A 290 11.66 3.46 10.61
CA ILE A 290 10.47 4.14 11.11
C ILE A 290 10.46 3.98 12.63
N THR A 291 10.30 5.10 13.34
CA THR A 291 10.29 5.17 14.80
C THR A 291 9.14 6.03 15.27
N THR A 292 8.67 5.82 16.49
CA THR A 292 7.56 6.59 17.06
C THR A 292 8.08 7.84 17.77
N THR A 293 7.33 8.94 17.72
CA THR A 293 7.68 10.18 18.43
C THR A 293 7.21 10.16 19.89
N GLU A 294 7.53 11.21 20.64
CA GLU A 294 6.96 11.42 21.98
C GLU A 294 5.45 11.71 21.95
N ASP A 295 4.94 12.32 20.87
CA ASP A 295 3.51 12.59 20.68
C ASP A 295 2.71 11.28 20.57
N ALA A 296 3.31 10.17 20.12
CA ALA A 296 2.70 8.84 20.14
C ALA A 296 2.52 8.25 21.55
N ARG A 297 2.99 8.95 22.60
CA ARG A 297 2.72 8.62 24.01
C ARG A 297 1.66 9.54 24.64
N ASN A 298 1.17 10.51 23.88
CA ASN A 298 0.19 11.48 24.35
C ASN A 298 -1.22 11.05 23.90
N LEU A 299 -2.04 10.63 24.86
CA LEU A 299 -3.41 10.18 24.58
C LEU A 299 -4.24 11.23 23.84
N ALA A 300 -4.08 12.52 24.13
CA ALA A 300 -4.81 13.59 23.44
C ALA A 300 -4.40 13.72 21.98
N LYS A 301 -3.12 13.51 21.66
CA LYS A 301 -2.60 13.52 20.29
C LYS A 301 -3.10 12.31 19.51
N ILE A 302 -3.15 11.15 20.15
CA ILE A 302 -3.72 9.93 19.56
C ILE A 302 -5.22 10.13 19.30
N LEU A 303 -5.99 10.66 20.26
CA LEU A 303 -7.41 10.96 20.04
C LEU A 303 -7.61 11.94 18.87
N ALA A 304 -6.76 12.95 18.71
CA ALA A 304 -6.84 13.86 17.57
C ALA A 304 -6.63 13.15 16.23
N GLU A 305 -5.80 12.10 16.18
CA GLU A 305 -5.63 11.27 14.99
C GLU A 305 -6.84 10.35 14.76
N GLU A 306 -7.42 9.83 15.82
CA GLU A 306 -8.65 9.03 15.78
C GLU A 306 -9.84 9.85 15.26
N VAL A 307 -9.95 11.15 15.62
CA VAL A 307 -10.98 12.06 15.06
C VAL A 307 -10.85 12.13 13.54
N LYS A 308 -9.65 12.41 13.04
CA LYS A 308 -9.42 12.50 11.60
C LYS A 308 -9.71 11.17 10.89
N THR A 309 -9.40 10.05 11.53
CA THR A 309 -9.73 8.71 11.00
C THR A 309 -11.25 8.56 10.80
N ARG A 310 -12.08 9.08 11.73
CA ARG A 310 -13.54 9.07 11.56
C ARG A 310 -13.97 10.06 10.49
N ASP A 311 -13.30 11.20 10.35
CA ASP A 311 -13.59 12.15 9.26
C ASP A 311 -13.38 11.53 7.88
N ASP A 312 -12.24 10.88 7.66
CA ASP A 312 -11.95 10.19 6.40
C ASP A 312 -12.98 9.09 6.11
N MET A 313 -13.32 8.27 7.11
CA MET A 313 -14.35 7.24 6.96
C MET A 313 -15.72 7.86 6.67
N LEU A 314 -16.07 9.00 7.27
CA LEU A 314 -17.32 9.69 6.95
C LEU A 314 -17.32 10.22 5.50
N ILE A 315 -16.20 10.70 4.99
CA ILE A 315 -16.07 11.11 3.58
C ILE A 315 -16.32 9.90 2.68
N GLU A 316 -15.66 8.78 2.96
CA GLU A 316 -15.83 7.53 2.22
C GLU A 316 -17.29 7.06 2.20
N LEU A 317 -17.91 6.94 3.38
CA LEU A 317 -19.32 6.53 3.49
C LEU A 317 -20.27 7.47 2.76
N ASN A 318 -20.03 8.79 2.78
CA ASN A 318 -20.87 9.74 2.04
C ASN A 318 -20.72 9.59 0.52
N ASN A 319 -19.50 9.33 0.04
CA ASN A 319 -19.24 9.06 -1.39
C ASN A 319 -19.94 7.75 -1.81
N GLN A 320 -19.78 6.68 -1.01
CA GLN A 320 -20.41 5.39 -1.28
C GLN A 320 -21.93 5.49 -1.26
N LYS A 321 -22.51 6.23 -0.31
CA LYS A 321 -23.95 6.49 -0.24
C LYS A 321 -24.48 7.17 -1.51
N ALA A 322 -23.74 8.15 -2.05
CA ALA A 322 -24.16 8.90 -3.23
C ALA A 322 -24.20 8.00 -4.49
N ASN A 323 -23.33 6.99 -4.55
CA ASN A 323 -23.19 6.08 -5.68
C ASN A 323 -23.97 4.77 -5.53
N THR A 324 -24.40 4.42 -4.31
CA THR A 324 -25.19 3.23 -4.05
C THR A 324 -26.60 3.38 -4.64
N ILE A 325 -27.13 2.34 -5.27
CA ILE A 325 -28.52 2.30 -5.77
C ILE A 325 -29.43 1.52 -4.83
N ASP A 326 -28.91 0.46 -4.20
CA ASP A 326 -29.67 -0.36 -3.26
C ASP A 326 -30.07 0.43 -2.01
N GLU A 327 -31.36 0.63 -1.82
CA GLU A 327 -31.90 1.39 -0.69
C GLU A 327 -31.68 0.67 0.65
N ALA A 328 -31.58 -0.67 0.63
CA ALA A 328 -31.24 -1.41 1.84
C ALA A 328 -29.80 -1.12 2.26
N GLU A 329 -28.85 -1.15 1.32
CA GLU A 329 -27.47 -0.77 1.58
C GLU A 329 -27.33 0.70 1.97
N LYS A 330 -28.02 1.64 1.30
CA LYS A 330 -28.04 3.05 1.72
C LYS A 330 -28.47 3.23 3.17
N ALA A 331 -29.48 2.49 3.61
CA ALA A 331 -29.94 2.54 5.00
C ALA A 331 -28.86 2.04 5.98
N ARG A 332 -28.09 1.01 5.61
CA ARG A 332 -26.95 0.54 6.41
C ARG A 332 -25.82 1.56 6.43
N ILE A 333 -25.52 2.21 5.30
CA ILE A 333 -24.54 3.30 5.25
C ILE A 333 -24.98 4.47 6.13
N ASP A 334 -26.27 4.82 6.14
CA ASP A 334 -26.81 5.87 7.02
C ASP A 334 -26.69 5.53 8.50
N GLU A 335 -26.90 4.27 8.86
CA GLU A 335 -26.65 3.77 10.22
C GLU A 335 -25.15 3.87 10.58
N ALA A 336 -24.25 3.47 9.66
CA ALA A 336 -22.81 3.59 9.84
C ALA A 336 -22.38 5.05 10.03
N ILE A 337 -22.85 5.97 9.18
CA ILE A 337 -22.59 7.42 9.31
C ILE A 337 -23.02 7.92 10.69
N THR A 338 -24.20 7.49 11.18
CA THR A 338 -24.71 7.89 12.49
C THR A 338 -23.80 7.41 13.62
N LEU A 339 -23.39 6.13 13.59
CA LEU A 339 -22.52 5.53 14.60
C LEU A 339 -21.13 6.19 14.60
N ILE A 340 -20.51 6.34 13.41
CA ILE A 340 -19.19 6.95 13.26
C ILE A 340 -19.20 8.43 13.68
N THR A 341 -20.26 9.18 13.36
CA THR A 341 -20.44 10.56 13.83
C THR A 341 -20.52 10.64 15.35
N ALA A 342 -21.30 9.75 15.98
CA ALA A 342 -21.42 9.71 17.44
C ALA A 342 -20.08 9.36 18.11
N GLN A 343 -19.34 8.39 17.56
CA GLN A 343 -17.98 8.05 18.03
C GLN A 343 -17.04 9.24 17.90
N LYS A 344 -17.02 9.92 16.74
CA LYS A 344 -16.22 11.12 16.50
C LYS A 344 -16.50 12.20 17.55
N THR A 345 -17.76 12.55 17.77
CA THR A 345 -18.13 13.57 18.77
C THR A 345 -17.74 13.17 20.19
N ALA A 346 -17.83 11.88 20.53
CA ALA A 346 -17.38 11.39 21.84
C ALA A 346 -15.86 11.53 22.01
N ILE A 347 -15.09 11.21 20.97
CA ILE A 347 -13.63 11.40 20.95
C ILE A 347 -13.28 12.88 21.08
N GLU A 348 -13.87 13.75 20.26
CA GLU A 348 -13.64 15.21 20.31
C GLU A 348 -13.92 15.79 21.71
N SER A 349 -15.00 15.32 22.35
CA SER A 349 -15.38 15.75 23.70
C SER A 349 -14.43 15.26 24.80
N ALA A 350 -13.67 14.19 24.53
CA ALA A 350 -12.70 13.65 25.47
C ALA A 350 -11.33 14.33 25.39
N ILE A 351 -11.06 15.10 24.32
CA ILE A 351 -9.80 15.85 24.18
C ILE A 351 -9.85 17.08 25.10
N PRO A 352 -8.91 17.21 26.06
CA PRO A 352 -8.88 18.37 26.96
C PRO A 352 -8.69 19.68 26.21
N THR A 353 -9.42 20.71 26.62
CA THR A 353 -9.32 22.06 26.02
C THR A 353 -8.12 22.85 26.53
N ASP A 354 -7.48 22.41 27.62
CA ASP A 354 -6.22 22.93 28.11
C ASP A 354 -5.05 22.00 27.77
N GLN A 355 -3.89 22.57 27.43
CA GLN A 355 -2.70 21.79 27.03
C GLN A 355 -2.12 20.90 28.15
N ASN A 356 -2.69 20.97 29.37
CA ASN A 356 -2.25 20.25 30.56
C ASN A 356 -3.24 19.17 31.04
N GLY A 357 -4.41 19.04 30.41
CA GLY A 357 -5.39 18.03 30.81
C GLY A 357 -4.85 16.62 30.58
N GLN A 358 -4.77 15.83 31.65
CA GLN A 358 -4.44 14.40 31.54
C GLN A 358 -5.73 13.61 31.28
N ILE A 359 -5.75 12.85 30.18
CA ILE A 359 -6.80 11.89 29.89
C ILE A 359 -6.48 10.62 30.67
N SER A 360 -7.44 10.09 31.42
CA SER A 360 -7.26 8.77 32.06
C SER A 360 -7.33 7.66 31.01
N GLY A 361 -6.64 6.55 31.23
CA GLY A 361 -6.72 5.38 30.37
C GLY A 361 -8.15 4.85 30.25
N LYS A 362 -8.94 4.96 31.32
CA LYS A 362 -10.38 4.64 31.28
C LYS A 362 -11.16 5.54 30.32
N ASP A 363 -10.97 6.86 30.39
CA ASP A 363 -11.69 7.79 29.52
C ASP A 363 -11.28 7.61 28.05
N PHE A 364 -9.99 7.35 27.82
CA PHE A 364 -9.45 6.99 26.51
C PHE A 364 -10.12 5.71 25.96
N ILE A 365 -10.07 4.60 26.71
CA ILE A 365 -10.67 3.32 26.29
C ILE A 365 -12.19 3.42 26.08
N ASN A 366 -12.88 4.27 26.83
CA ASN A 366 -14.31 4.45 26.63
C ASN A 366 -14.66 4.98 25.24
N VAL A 367 -13.82 5.84 24.66
CA VAL A 367 -14.09 6.50 23.38
C VAL A 367 -13.45 5.81 22.17
N VAL A 368 -12.27 5.18 22.32
CA VAL A 368 -11.59 4.48 21.21
C VAL A 368 -11.66 2.96 21.28
N GLY A 369 -11.91 2.38 22.46
CA GLY A 369 -12.02 0.94 22.67
C GLY A 369 -13.38 0.37 22.24
N THR A 370 -13.77 0.58 20.98
CA THR A 370 -15.08 0.18 20.41
C THR A 370 -15.26 -1.34 20.30
N SER A 371 -14.16 -2.09 20.16
CA SER A 371 -14.14 -3.55 20.12
C SER A 371 -13.93 -4.20 21.49
N ILE A 372 -13.60 -3.41 22.52
CA ILE A 372 -13.38 -3.91 23.89
C ILE A 372 -14.73 -4.01 24.60
N ALA A 373 -15.05 -5.22 25.09
CA ALA A 373 -16.29 -5.48 25.80
C ALA A 373 -16.47 -4.56 27.01
N GLN A 374 -17.72 -4.15 27.30
CA GLN A 374 -18.00 -3.20 28.38
C GLN A 374 -17.53 -3.68 29.76
N SER A 375 -17.57 -5.00 30.02
CA SER A 375 -17.05 -5.60 31.25
C SER A 375 -15.53 -5.48 31.41
N ASP A 376 -14.83 -5.28 30.29
CA ASP A 376 -13.38 -5.38 30.17
C ASP A 376 -12.70 -4.01 30.05
N LYS A 377 -13.48 -2.95 29.75
CA LYS A 377 -13.00 -1.57 29.63
C LYS A 377 -12.28 -1.05 30.88
N ALA A 378 -12.68 -1.49 32.08
CA ALA A 378 -12.01 -1.09 33.31
C ALA A 378 -10.56 -1.59 33.36
N LEU A 379 -10.36 -2.88 33.07
CA LEU A 379 -9.03 -3.49 33.01
C LEU A 379 -8.21 -2.90 31.86
N ALA A 380 -8.80 -2.73 30.68
CA ALA A 380 -8.13 -2.06 29.55
C ALA A 380 -7.65 -0.64 29.91
N GLY A 381 -8.49 0.14 30.61
CA GLY A 381 -8.13 1.48 31.07
C GLY A 381 -6.95 1.46 32.05
N GLU A 382 -6.95 0.52 33.01
CA GLU A 382 -5.83 0.32 33.93
C GLU A 382 -4.52 -0.04 33.21
N LEU A 383 -4.59 -0.87 32.16
CA LEU A 383 -3.41 -1.19 31.33
C LEU A 383 -2.89 0.06 30.62
N VAL A 384 -3.76 0.89 30.05
CA VAL A 384 -3.37 2.16 29.41
C VAL A 384 -2.72 3.11 30.43
N ASP A 385 -3.30 3.25 31.62
CA ASP A 385 -2.72 4.08 32.69
C ASP A 385 -1.32 3.61 33.08
N LYS A 386 -1.07 2.29 33.09
CA LYS A 386 0.26 1.72 33.37
C LYS A 386 1.28 1.98 32.26
N LEU A 387 0.86 2.24 31.02
CA LEU A 387 1.77 2.63 29.95
C LEU A 387 2.39 4.01 30.21
N ASN A 388 1.73 4.84 31.01
CA ASN A 388 2.22 6.13 31.45
C ASN A 388 3.43 5.96 32.40
N GLY A 389 4.63 5.87 31.81
CA GLY A 389 5.88 5.58 32.53
C GLY A 389 6.78 4.55 31.85
N VAL A 390 6.26 3.84 30.85
CA VAL A 390 7.03 2.87 30.05
C VAL A 390 8.14 3.57 29.27
N LYS A 391 9.38 3.09 29.39
CA LYS A 391 10.55 3.66 28.72
C LYS A 391 10.64 3.34 27.22
N ASN A 392 10.06 2.22 26.82
CA ASN A 392 10.06 1.76 25.44
C ASN A 392 8.95 2.48 24.66
N THR A 393 9.30 3.57 23.98
CA THR A 393 8.36 4.42 23.23
C THR A 393 7.63 3.61 22.15
N GLU A 394 8.34 2.71 21.48
CA GLU A 394 7.80 1.89 20.39
C GLU A 394 6.75 0.90 20.91
N MET A 395 7.02 0.24 22.04
CA MET A 395 6.05 -0.64 22.71
C MET A 395 4.81 0.14 23.14
N HIS A 396 5.01 1.32 23.75
CA HIS A 396 3.93 2.18 24.21
C HIS A 396 3.03 2.61 23.05
N ALA A 397 3.62 3.17 21.99
CA ALA A 397 2.89 3.65 20.83
C ALA A 397 2.16 2.52 20.10
N ALA A 398 2.80 1.37 19.90
CA ALA A 398 2.19 0.25 19.22
C ALA A 398 0.97 -0.33 19.96
N LEU A 399 0.97 -0.33 21.30
CA LEU A 399 -0.21 -0.71 22.09
C LEU A 399 -1.36 0.30 21.95
N LEU A 400 -1.07 1.60 21.88
CA LEU A 400 -2.09 2.65 21.87
C LEU A 400 -2.65 2.98 20.49
N LEU A 401 -1.84 2.88 19.45
CA LEU A 401 -2.25 3.18 18.07
C LEU A 401 -3.09 2.05 17.46
N ASP A 402 -3.09 0.86 18.06
CA ASP A 402 -3.97 -0.25 17.66
C ASP A 402 -4.70 -0.79 18.90
N VAL A 403 -5.43 0.10 19.59
CA VAL A 403 -5.94 -0.16 20.95
C VAL A 403 -6.92 -1.33 20.99
N ASN A 404 -7.81 -1.42 20.00
CA ASN A 404 -8.85 -2.45 19.93
C ASN A 404 -8.23 -3.84 19.83
N LYS A 405 -7.19 -3.97 19.00
CA LYS A 405 -6.46 -5.21 18.84
C LYS A 405 -5.53 -5.47 20.01
N ASN A 406 -4.55 -4.60 20.24
CA ASN A 406 -3.46 -4.90 21.16
C ASN A 406 -3.85 -4.82 22.63
N ILE A 407 -4.57 -3.77 23.04
CA ILE A 407 -5.07 -3.70 24.43
C ILE A 407 -6.21 -4.70 24.62
N GLY A 408 -7.10 -4.87 23.64
CA GLY A 408 -8.16 -5.88 23.69
C GLY A 408 -7.64 -7.31 23.84
N ASP A 409 -6.64 -7.70 23.03
CA ASP A 409 -6.00 -9.01 23.09
C ASP A 409 -5.19 -9.20 24.38
N ALA A 410 -4.52 -8.15 24.86
CA ALA A 410 -3.84 -8.17 26.16
C ALA A 410 -4.83 -8.44 27.30
N VAL A 411 -5.99 -7.78 27.29
CA VAL A 411 -7.04 -8.02 28.29
C VAL A 411 -7.56 -9.45 28.22
N THR A 412 -7.79 -9.95 27.01
CA THR A 412 -8.24 -11.34 26.79
C THR A 412 -7.23 -12.34 27.34
N SER A 413 -5.94 -12.15 27.01
CA SER A 413 -4.81 -12.98 27.47
C SER A 413 -4.61 -12.95 28.99
N LEU A 414 -4.77 -11.77 29.62
CA LEU A 414 -4.70 -11.64 31.07
C LEU A 414 -5.86 -12.38 31.75
N LYS A 415 -7.05 -12.36 31.17
CA LYS A 415 -8.24 -13.04 31.72
C LYS A 415 -8.17 -14.56 31.58
N SER A 416 -7.55 -15.08 30.52
CA SER A 416 -7.41 -16.52 30.30
C SER A 416 -6.39 -17.18 31.25
N SER A 417 -5.47 -16.42 31.85
CA SER A 417 -4.43 -16.91 32.78
C SER A 417 -4.93 -17.66 34.02
N GLY A 418 -6.16 -17.41 34.47
CA GLY A 418 -6.68 -17.95 35.74
C GLY A 418 -6.05 -17.35 37.01
N ASN A 419 -4.94 -16.61 36.90
CA ASN A 419 -4.29 -15.84 37.97
C ASN A 419 -3.93 -14.42 37.49
N LEU A 420 -4.94 -13.54 37.49
CA LEU A 420 -4.83 -12.19 36.95
C LEU A 420 -3.67 -11.38 37.55
N ASN A 421 -3.36 -11.56 38.84
CA ASN A 421 -2.29 -10.82 39.50
C ASN A 421 -0.90 -11.21 38.98
N GLU A 422 -0.68 -12.51 38.76
CA GLU A 422 0.58 -13.02 38.21
C GLU A 422 0.73 -12.60 36.75
N ALA A 423 -0.34 -12.75 35.98
CA ALA A 423 -0.41 -12.34 34.59
C ALA A 423 -0.14 -10.84 34.40
N GLN A 424 -0.74 -9.98 35.24
CA GLN A 424 -0.45 -8.55 35.25
C GLN A 424 1.01 -8.26 35.60
N GLY A 425 1.62 -9.04 36.51
CA GLY A 425 3.04 -8.92 36.82
C GLY A 425 3.95 -9.22 35.61
N ILE A 426 3.58 -10.22 34.80
CA ILE A 426 4.30 -10.54 33.56
C ILE A 426 4.11 -9.44 32.52
N PHE A 427 2.87 -8.95 32.33
CA PHE A 427 2.59 -7.80 31.46
C PHE A 427 3.44 -6.58 31.86
N ASP A 428 3.42 -6.21 33.14
CA ASP A 428 4.18 -5.09 33.68
C ASP A 428 5.69 -5.28 33.45
N SER A 429 6.20 -6.51 33.58
CA SER A 429 7.59 -6.84 33.27
C SER A 429 7.91 -6.72 31.78
N LEU A 430 7.00 -7.11 30.89
CA LEU A 430 7.22 -7.07 29.44
C LEU A 430 7.22 -5.64 28.92
N ILE A 431 6.25 -4.81 29.31
CA ILE A 431 6.18 -3.41 28.86
C ILE A 431 7.37 -2.58 29.38
N ASN A 432 7.93 -2.93 30.54
CA ASN A 432 9.09 -2.24 31.11
C ASN A 432 10.45 -2.82 30.65
N SER A 433 10.44 -3.83 29.79
CA SER A 433 11.67 -4.43 29.27
C SER A 433 12.15 -3.72 27.99
N ASN A 434 13.46 -3.82 27.73
CA ASN A 434 14.07 -3.32 26.49
C ASN A 434 13.93 -4.31 25.32
N ILE A 435 12.93 -5.19 25.34
CA ILE A 435 12.69 -6.11 24.24
C ILE A 435 12.18 -5.34 23.02
N ASN A 436 12.41 -5.91 21.83
CA ASN A 436 11.83 -5.38 20.60
C ASN A 436 10.29 -5.32 20.74
N ALA A 437 9.69 -4.18 20.37
CA ALA A 437 8.26 -3.93 20.53
C ALA A 437 7.40 -5.02 19.87
N SER A 438 7.75 -5.45 18.66
CA SER A 438 7.00 -6.51 17.95
C SER A 438 7.00 -7.85 18.71
N VAL A 439 8.13 -8.21 19.33
CA VAL A 439 8.26 -9.43 20.12
C VAL A 439 7.47 -9.34 21.42
N GLY A 440 7.53 -8.19 22.10
CA GLY A 440 6.81 -8.01 23.35
C GLY A 440 5.30 -7.92 23.17
N ILE A 441 4.80 -7.22 22.14
CA ILE A 441 3.37 -7.22 21.79
C ILE A 441 2.94 -8.65 21.49
N GLY A 442 3.68 -9.37 20.64
CA GLY A 442 3.37 -10.76 20.33
C GLY A 442 3.33 -11.67 21.57
N ALA A 443 4.19 -11.42 22.55
CA ALA A 443 4.17 -12.13 23.83
C ALA A 443 2.99 -11.74 24.73
N ILE A 444 2.52 -10.49 24.64
CA ILE A 444 1.39 -9.97 25.41
C ILE A 444 0.04 -10.41 24.83
N THR A 445 -0.09 -10.46 23.51
CA THR A 445 -1.38 -10.66 22.83
C THR A 445 -1.67 -12.12 22.48
N ASN A 446 -0.65 -12.98 22.40
CA ASN A 446 -0.82 -14.38 21.96
C ASN A 446 -0.57 -15.46 23.04
N LYS A 447 -0.31 -15.08 24.29
CA LYS A 447 -0.05 -16.05 25.38
C LYS A 447 -1.13 -15.98 26.44
N ASP A 448 -1.60 -17.16 26.86
CA ASP A 448 -2.19 -17.30 28.18
C ASP A 448 -1.09 -17.04 29.21
N PHE A 449 -1.23 -15.96 29.96
CA PHE A 449 -0.26 -15.55 30.97
C PHE A 449 -0.25 -16.47 32.20
#